data_AF-A0A0Q0W2F0-F1
#
_entry.id   AF-A0A0Q0W2F0-F1
#
_cell.length_a   1.000
_cell.length_b   1.000
_cell.length_c   1.000
_cell.angle_alpha   90.00
_cell.angle_beta   90.00
_cell.angle_gamma   90.00
#
_symmetry.space_group_name_H-M   'P 1'
#
loop_
_entity.id
_entity.type
_entity.pdbx_description
1 polymer ?
#
loop_
_entity_poly.entity_id
_entity_poly.type
_entity_poly.pdbx_seq_one_letter_code
_entity_poly.pdbx_strand_id
1 'polypeptide(L)'
;MKIIKENINLIYILFGLLYFIFKVIWYICDFVYFRGVILGLIATVLTTFIGILSFRKYKKAVKPVTHCLAVLIPLIIIPLTPIIMIHNLGSEIFQIEKIAILIIFEGLAITQVILGIVIIKRRKL
;
A
#
# COMPACT_ATOMS: atom_id res chain seq x y z
N MET A 1 5.78 16.19 -19.85
CA MET A 1 4.80 15.22 -19.27
C MET A 1 5.38 13.87 -18.83
N LYS A 2 6.57 13.47 -19.29
CA LYS A 2 7.24 12.21 -18.92
C LYS A 2 7.80 12.24 -17.47
N ILE A 3 8.45 13.34 -17.08
CA ILE A 3 9.02 13.58 -15.75
C ILE A 3 7.96 13.48 -14.64
N ILE A 4 6.78 14.08 -14.83
CA ILE A 4 5.69 14.00 -13.83
C ILE A 4 5.16 12.56 -13.67
N LYS A 5 5.17 11.75 -14.73
CA LYS A 5 4.77 10.32 -14.68
C LYS A 5 5.79 9.48 -13.91
N GLU A 6 7.08 9.75 -14.08
CA GLU A 6 8.17 9.09 -13.36
C GLU A 6 8.12 9.44 -11.86
N ASN A 7 7.83 10.71 -11.54
CA ASN A 7 7.67 11.16 -10.16
C ASN A 7 6.48 10.50 -9.46
N ILE A 8 5.31 10.37 -10.10
CA ILE A 8 4.13 9.73 -9.47
C ILE A 8 4.38 8.24 -9.20
N ASN A 9 5.03 7.52 -10.13
CA ASN A 9 5.40 6.12 -9.93
C ASN A 9 6.40 5.97 -8.76
N LEU A 10 7.38 6.88 -8.65
CA LEU A 10 8.34 6.90 -7.54
C LEU A 10 7.65 7.17 -6.21
N ILE A 11 6.74 8.15 -6.16
CA ILE A 11 5.95 8.46 -4.97
C ILE A 11 5.13 7.23 -4.55
N TYR A 12 4.51 6.52 -5.51
CA TYR A 12 3.76 5.30 -5.22
C TYR A 12 4.62 4.20 -4.56
N ILE A 13 5.84 3.98 -5.06
CA ILE A 13 6.81 3.04 -4.47
C ILE A 13 7.23 3.51 -3.07
N LEU A 14 7.50 4.81 -2.92
CA LEU A 14 7.90 5.39 -1.63
C LEU A 14 6.83 5.19 -0.56
N PHE A 15 5.55 5.37 -0.91
CA PHE A 15 4.44 5.07 0.00
C PHE A 15 4.37 3.58 0.38
N GLY A 16 4.68 2.68 -0.56
CA GLY A 16 4.74 1.24 -0.28
C GLY A 16 5.87 0.87 0.67
N LEU A 17 7.04 1.51 0.53
CA LEU A 17 8.15 1.37 1.46
C LEU A 17 7.81 1.94 2.84
N LEU A 18 7.21 3.13 2.87
CA LEU A 18 6.81 3.80 4.10
C LEU A 18 5.80 2.97 4.89
N TYR A 19 4.82 2.36 4.20
CA TYR A 19 3.85 1.43 4.81
C TYR A 19 4.53 0.25 5.52
N PHE A 20 5.56 -0.36 4.90
CA PHE A 20 6.32 -1.44 5.52
C PHE A 20 7.19 -0.97 6.68
N ILE A 21 7.87 0.17 6.53
CA ILE A 21 8.67 0.76 7.61
C ILE A 21 7.81 1.02 8.85
N PHE A 22 6.62 1.62 8.68
CA PHE A 22 5.69 1.79 9.78
C PHE A 22 5.30 0.44 10.39
N LYS A 23 4.95 -0.56 9.60
CA LYS A 23 4.63 -1.90 10.14
C LYS A 23 5.77 -2.53 10.95
N VAL A 24 7.02 -2.34 10.53
CA VAL A 24 8.20 -2.82 11.27
C VAL A 24 8.37 -2.07 12.58
N ILE A 25 8.25 -0.74 12.57
CA ILE A 25 8.34 0.09 13.80
C ILE A 25 7.26 -0.34 14.79
N TRP A 26 6.00 -0.46 14.34
CA TRP A 26 4.90 -0.84 15.20
C TRP A 26 4.96 -2.31 15.66
N TYR A 27 5.65 -3.18 14.92
CA TYR A 27 5.97 -4.54 15.38
C TYR A 27 7.02 -4.53 16.50
N ILE A 28 8.07 -3.72 16.39
CA ILE A 28 9.09 -3.56 17.45
C ILE A 28 8.45 -3.00 18.73
N CYS A 29 7.44 -2.15 18.59
CA CYS A 29 6.68 -1.61 19.72
C CYS A 29 5.56 -2.54 20.22
N ASP A 30 5.51 -3.81 19.78
CA ASP A 30 4.49 -4.82 20.15
C ASP A 30 3.03 -4.47 19.82
N PHE A 31 2.79 -3.48 18.96
CA PHE A 31 1.44 -3.09 18.52
C PHE A 31 0.94 -3.87 17.31
N VAL A 32 1.84 -4.46 16.53
CA VAL A 32 1.53 -5.22 15.30
C VAL A 32 2.12 -6.62 15.41
N TYR A 33 1.37 -7.63 14.97
CA TYR A 33 1.84 -9.01 14.98
C TYR A 33 2.78 -9.31 13.81
N PHE A 34 3.65 -10.31 13.97
CA PHE A 34 4.59 -10.77 12.94
C PHE A 34 3.91 -11.10 11.59
N ARG A 35 2.72 -11.72 11.62
CA ARG A 35 1.91 -11.96 10.42
C ARG A 35 1.54 -10.67 9.68
N GLY A 36 1.26 -9.60 10.42
CA GLY A 36 0.97 -8.27 9.85
C GLY A 36 2.17 -7.70 9.11
N VAL A 37 3.38 -7.89 9.64
CA VAL A 37 4.66 -7.48 9.03
C VAL A 37 4.94 -8.25 7.74
N ILE A 38 4.76 -9.58 7.74
CA ILE A 38 4.93 -10.41 6.53
C ILE A 38 3.99 -9.92 5.41
N LEU A 39 2.71 -9.69 5.72
CA LEU A 39 1.77 -9.17 4.73
C LEU A 39 2.16 -7.78 4.22
N GLY A 40 2.71 -6.94 5.10
CA GLY A 40 3.29 -5.65 4.73
C GLY A 40 4.46 -5.80 3.75
N LEU A 41 5.38 -6.72 4.04
CA LEU A 41 6.54 -6.99 3.18
C LEU A 41 6.09 -7.46 1.79
N ILE A 42 5.14 -8.40 1.73
CA ILE A 42 4.59 -8.90 0.46
C ILE A 42 3.96 -7.76 -0.33
N ALA A 43 3.16 -6.89 0.32
CA ALA A 43 2.56 -5.73 -0.31
C ALA A 43 3.61 -4.74 -0.84
N THR A 44 4.69 -4.49 -0.10
CA THR A 44 5.77 -3.61 -0.53
C THR A 44 6.59 -4.18 -1.68
N VAL A 45 6.88 -5.47 -1.67
CA VAL A 45 7.53 -6.16 -2.80
C VAL A 45 6.65 -6.07 -4.05
N LEU A 46 5.35 -6.35 -3.92
CA LEU A 46 4.38 -6.25 -5.02
C LEU A 46 4.27 -4.82 -5.57
N THR A 47 4.10 -3.83 -4.70
CA THR A 47 3.98 -2.41 -5.11
C THR A 47 5.27 -1.87 -5.73
N THR A 48 6.44 -2.28 -5.23
CA THR A 48 7.74 -1.95 -5.83
C THR A 48 7.88 -2.59 -7.21
N PHE A 49 7.53 -3.87 -7.35
CA PHE A 49 7.58 -4.58 -8.63
C PHE A 49 6.63 -3.96 -9.66
N ILE A 50 5.41 -3.59 -9.25
CA ILE A 50 4.43 -2.87 -10.08
C ILE A 50 4.98 -1.50 -10.50
N GLY A 51 5.60 -0.75 -9.58
CA GLY A 51 6.21 0.54 -9.88
C GLY A 51 7.34 0.42 -10.91
N ILE A 52 8.20 -0.59 -10.78
CA ILE A 52 9.28 -0.89 -11.73
C ILE A 52 8.72 -1.35 -13.09
N LEU A 53 7.73 -2.24 -13.11
CA LEU A 53 7.08 -2.68 -14.34
C LEU A 53 6.34 -1.54 -15.05
N SER A 54 5.82 -0.56 -14.31
CA SER A 54 5.21 0.66 -14.87
C SER A 54 6.26 1.57 -15.56
N PHE A 55 7.51 1.52 -15.11
CA PHE A 55 8.66 2.19 -15.72
C PHE A 55 9.12 1.49 -17.01
N ARG A 56 9.22 0.17 -16.97
CA ARG A 56 9.69 -0.64 -18.09
C ARG A 56 8.62 -0.66 -19.18
N LYS A 57 8.97 -0.23 -20.41
CA LYS A 57 8.11 -0.20 -21.62
C LYS A 57 7.71 -1.61 -22.12
N TYR A 58 7.54 -2.59 -21.24
CA TYR A 58 7.18 -3.95 -21.63
C TYR A 58 5.74 -4.02 -22.14
N LYS A 59 5.53 -4.99 -23.04
CA LYS A 59 4.37 -5.26 -23.92
C LYS A 59 3.03 -4.66 -23.44
N LYS A 60 2.30 -4.03 -24.36
CA LYS A 60 0.98 -3.35 -24.19
C LYS A 60 -0.02 -4.10 -23.30
N ALA A 61 0.00 -5.44 -23.27
CA ALA A 61 -0.93 -6.29 -22.51
C ALA A 61 -0.65 -6.39 -21.00
N VAL A 62 0.60 -6.17 -20.53
CA VAL A 62 0.95 -6.31 -19.10
C VAL A 62 0.56 -5.06 -18.30
N LYS A 63 0.59 -3.89 -18.94
CA LYS A 63 0.24 -2.60 -18.32
C LYS A 63 -1.14 -2.54 -17.64
N PRO A 64 -2.25 -2.94 -18.29
CA PRO A 64 -3.57 -2.84 -17.66
C PRO A 64 -3.67 -3.71 -16.39
N VAL A 65 -3.04 -4.88 -16.39
CA VAL A 65 -3.07 -5.81 -15.25
C VAL A 65 -2.26 -5.24 -14.07
N THR A 66 -1.04 -4.76 -14.31
CA THR A 66 -0.23 -4.14 -13.24
C THR A 66 -0.84 -2.86 -12.70
N HIS A 67 -1.47 -2.05 -13.55
CA HIS A 67 -2.17 -0.85 -13.10
C HIS A 67 -3.43 -1.16 -12.30
N CYS A 68 -4.17 -2.21 -12.66
CA CYS A 68 -5.31 -2.69 -11.89
C CYS A 68 -4.86 -3.18 -10.50
N LEU A 69 -3.80 -4.00 -10.44
CA LEU A 69 -3.23 -4.48 -9.19
C LEU A 69 -2.74 -3.34 -8.28
N ALA A 70 -2.24 -2.24 -8.84
CA ALA A 70 -1.81 -1.07 -8.07
C ALA A 70 -2.94 -0.42 -7.25
N VAL A 71 -4.20 -0.59 -7.69
CA VAL A 71 -5.39 -0.10 -6.99
C VAL A 71 -6.01 -1.20 -6.15
N LEU A 72 -6.08 -2.42 -6.69
CA LEU A 72 -6.75 -3.55 -6.04
C LEU A 72 -6.06 -3.97 -4.74
N ILE A 73 -4.72 -3.96 -4.71
CA ILE A 73 -3.95 -4.36 -3.52
C ILE A 73 -4.21 -3.39 -2.35
N PRO A 74 -4.01 -2.07 -2.48
CA PRO A 74 -4.35 -1.13 -1.40
C PRO A 74 -5.83 -1.17 -1.03
N LEU A 75 -6.73 -1.40 -2.00
CA LEU A 75 -8.16 -1.49 -1.75
C LEU A 75 -8.55 -2.69 -0.89
N ILE A 76 -7.87 -3.83 -1.05
CA ILE A 76 -8.07 -5.02 -0.19
C ILE A 76 -7.45 -4.79 1.19
N ILE A 77 -6.35 -4.04 1.28
CA ILE A 77 -5.68 -3.74 2.56
C ILE A 77 -6.58 -2.92 3.50
N ILE A 78 -7.41 -2.01 2.96
CA ILE A 78 -8.32 -1.14 3.72
C ILE A 78 -9.29 -1.93 4.63
N PRO A 79 -10.07 -2.92 4.14
CA PRO A 79 -10.90 -3.73 5.03
C PRO A 79 -10.09 -4.79 5.77
N LEU A 80 -8.99 -5.28 5.20
CA LEU A 80 -8.23 -6.39 5.79
C LEU A 80 -7.47 -5.98 7.06
N THR A 81 -6.92 -4.75 7.10
CA THR A 81 -6.17 -4.24 8.25
C THR A 81 -7.03 -4.16 9.53
N PRO A 82 -8.21 -3.52 9.54
CA PRO A 82 -9.08 -3.51 10.71
C PRO A 82 -9.58 -4.90 11.09
N ILE A 83 -9.87 -5.79 10.12
CA ILE A 83 -10.28 -7.18 10.41
C ILE A 83 -9.17 -7.94 11.16
N ILE A 84 -7.93 -7.86 10.68
CA ILE A 84 -6.78 -8.52 11.33
C ILE A 84 -6.53 -7.92 12.71
N MET A 85 -6.64 -6.60 12.85
CA MET A 85 -6.50 -5.95 14.14
C MET A 85 -7.60 -6.42 15.11
N ILE A 86 -8.88 -6.44 14.69
CA ILE A 86 -10.02 -6.89 15.53
C ILE A 86 -9.84 -8.33 15.99
N HIS A 87 -9.41 -9.20 15.07
CA HIS A 87 -9.19 -10.61 15.39
C HIS A 87 -8.08 -10.80 16.44
N ASN A 88 -7.01 -10.00 16.40
CA ASN A 88 -5.86 -10.22 17.27
C ASN A 88 -5.87 -9.40 18.57
N LEU A 89 -6.39 -8.16 18.51
CA LEU A 89 -6.41 -7.21 19.62
C LEU A 89 -7.78 -7.16 20.33
N GLY A 90 -8.84 -7.69 19.71
CA GLY A 90 -10.18 -7.69 20.29
C GLY A 90 -10.67 -6.30 20.65
N SER A 91 -11.09 -6.11 21.91
CA SER A 91 -11.58 -4.84 22.45
C SER A 91 -10.47 -3.81 22.68
N GLU A 92 -9.19 -4.20 22.70
CA GLU A 92 -8.10 -3.27 22.94
C GLU A 92 -7.88 -2.29 21.78
N ILE A 93 -8.45 -2.55 20.59
CA ILE A 93 -8.43 -1.62 19.46
C ILE A 93 -8.97 -0.25 19.81
N PHE A 94 -9.92 -0.16 20.74
CA PHE A 94 -10.52 1.11 21.13
C PHE A 94 -9.60 2.00 21.96
N GLN A 95 -8.40 1.53 22.30
CA GLN A 95 -7.35 2.37 22.86
C GLN A 95 -6.92 3.42 21.83
N ILE A 96 -6.79 4.67 22.26
CA ILE A 96 -6.47 5.83 21.40
C ILE A 96 -5.23 5.58 20.54
N GLU A 97 -4.21 4.94 21.12
CA GLU A 97 -2.97 4.58 20.44
C GLU A 97 -3.20 3.65 19.25
N LYS A 98 -4.00 2.59 19.44
CA LYS A 98 -4.27 1.57 18.42
C LYS A 98 -5.21 2.08 17.33
N ILE A 99 -6.17 2.96 17.68
CA ILE A 99 -6.97 3.71 16.70
C ILE A 99 -6.07 4.62 15.85
N ALA A 100 -5.14 5.35 16.47
CA ALA A 100 -4.23 6.24 15.74
C ALA A 100 -3.36 5.46 14.73
N ILE A 101 -2.84 4.29 15.13
CA ILE A 101 -2.10 3.38 14.24
C ILE A 101 -2.97 2.92 13.07
N LEU A 102 -4.21 2.50 13.34
CA LEU A 102 -5.15 2.09 12.30
C LEU A 102 -5.40 3.24 11.31
N ILE A 103 -5.65 4.46 11.79
CA ILE A 103 -5.87 5.64 10.95
C ILE A 103 -4.66 5.92 10.06
N ILE A 104 -3.43 5.80 10.59
CA ILE A 104 -2.20 5.99 9.81
C ILE A 104 -2.10 4.95 8.70
N PHE A 105 -2.33 3.66 9.00
CA PHE A 105 -2.27 2.61 8.00
C PHE A 105 -3.34 2.73 6.93
N GLU A 106 -4.58 3.02 7.32
CA GLU A 106 -5.69 3.29 6.40
C GLU A 106 -5.42 4.52 5.54
N GLY A 107 -4.90 5.59 6.12
CA GLY A 107 -4.53 6.80 5.39
C GLY A 107 -3.46 6.56 4.32
N LEU A 108 -2.45 5.74 4.64
CA LEU A 108 -1.43 5.33 3.67
C LEU A 108 -2.04 4.48 2.54
N ALA A 109 -2.90 3.52 2.88
CA ALA A 109 -3.56 2.66 1.90
C ALA A 109 -4.49 3.46 0.97
N ILE A 110 -5.31 4.37 1.50
CA ILE A 110 -6.16 5.29 0.73
C ILE A 110 -5.31 6.16 -0.20
N THR A 111 -4.19 6.69 0.29
CA THR A 111 -3.29 7.49 -0.55
C THR A 111 -2.71 6.67 -1.70
N GLN A 112 -2.36 5.40 -1.46
CA GLN A 112 -1.95 4.49 -2.53
C GLN A 112 -3.07 4.19 -3.53
N VAL A 113 -4.33 4.03 -3.09
CA VAL A 113 -5.49 3.90 -3.99
C VAL A 113 -5.61 5.12 -4.90
N ILE A 114 -5.57 6.32 -4.33
CA ILE A 114 -5.68 7.58 -5.09
C ILE A 114 -4.56 7.69 -6.11
N LEU A 115 -3.31 7.43 -5.71
CA LEU A 115 -2.16 7.44 -6.61
C LEU A 115 -2.30 6.39 -7.73
N GLY A 116 -2.76 5.17 -7.41
CA GLY A 116 -3.04 4.13 -8.39
C GLY A 116 -4.08 4.55 -9.43
N ILE A 117 -5.18 5.19 -9.00
CA ILE A 117 -6.21 5.73 -9.89
C ILE A 117 -5.63 6.83 -10.79
N VAL A 118 -4.82 7.74 -10.23
CA VAL A 118 -4.16 8.80 -11.00
C VAL A 118 -3.23 8.23 -12.07
N ILE A 119 -2.47 7.17 -11.75
CA ILE A 119 -1.59 6.46 -12.69
C ILE A 119 -2.41 5.85 -13.84
N ILE A 120 -3.56 5.22 -13.55
CA ILE A 120 -4.47 4.66 -14.56
C ILE A 120 -5.02 5.78 -15.45
N LYS A 121 -5.57 6.85 -14.86
CA LYS A 121 -6.25 7.92 -15.58
C LYS A 121 -5.30 8.68 -16.52
N ARG A 122 -4.05 8.94 -16.09
CA ARG A 122 -3.03 9.62 -16.91
C ARG A 122 -2.44 8.77 -18.04
N ARG A 123 -2.69 7.46 -18.09
CA ARG A 123 -2.16 6.56 -19.16
C ARG A 123 -3.23 6.05 -20.13
N LYS A 124 -4.52 6.27 -19.85
CA LYS A 124 -5.62 6.07 -20.81
C LYS A 124 -5.84 7.26 -21.77
N LEU A 125 -5.31 8.45 -21.43
CA LEU A 125 -5.10 9.61 -22.31
C LEU A 125 -3.70 9.55 -22.92
#